data_AF-A0AAV7K7I1-F1
#
_entry.id   AF-A0AAV7K7I1-F1
#
_cell.length_a   1.000
_cell.length_b   1.000
_cell.length_c   1.000
_cell.angle_alpha   90.00
_cell.angle_beta   90.00
_cell.angle_gamma   90.00
#
_symmetry.space_group_name_H-M   'P 1'
#
loop_
_entity.id
_entity.type
_entity.pdbx_description
1 polymer ?
#
loop_
_entity_poly.entity_id
_entity_poly.type
_entity_poly.pdbx_seq_one_letter_code
_entity_poly.pdbx_strand_id
1 'polypeptide(L)'
;MSPTLSFHDIRKYIQTLSEAERSLISEGVTLLKLVLVLPSTNAVSERSCIAMRPLKTYPRTTMKQKRLNHLLLLHVHKDHTDNFSCVEVANSFVSNSEHRLSVFGHFH
;
A
#
# COMPACT_ATOMS: atom_id res chain seq x y z
N MET A 1 -0.17 38.19 -19.30
CA MET A 1 -0.03 36.76 -18.99
C MET A 1 1.00 36.64 -17.89
N SER A 2 0.58 36.34 -16.67
CA SER A 2 1.48 36.20 -15.52
C SER A 2 2.39 34.98 -15.73
N PRO A 3 3.71 35.10 -15.49
CA PRO A 3 4.59 33.94 -15.54
C PRO A 3 4.15 32.98 -14.43
N THR A 4 3.68 31.80 -14.82
CA THR A 4 3.36 30.73 -13.88
C THR A 4 4.68 30.26 -13.27
N LEU A 5 5.00 30.74 -12.06
CA LEU A 5 6.13 30.23 -11.27
C LEU A 5 5.95 28.71 -11.11
N SER A 6 6.85 27.94 -11.69
CA SER A 6 6.83 26.49 -11.55
C SER A 6 7.30 26.11 -10.15
N PHE A 7 6.76 25.02 -9.62
CA PHE A 7 7.24 24.43 -8.36
C PHE A 7 8.75 24.15 -8.39
N HIS A 8 9.28 23.83 -9.58
CA HIS A 8 10.71 23.67 -9.80
C HIS A 8 11.51 24.97 -9.56
N ASP A 9 10.97 26.11 -9.98
CA ASP A 9 11.62 27.41 -9.83
C ASP A 9 11.67 27.84 -8.36
N ILE A 10 10.59 27.56 -7.62
CA ILE A 10 10.48 27.79 -6.17
C ILE A 10 11.50 26.92 -5.41
N ARG A 11 11.60 25.63 -5.77
CA ARG A 11 12.59 24.72 -5.19
C ARG A 11 14.02 25.23 -5.42
N LYS A 12 14.32 25.66 -6.65
CA LYS A 12 15.65 26.16 -7.02
C LYS A 12 16.00 27.44 -6.27
N TYR A 13 15.06 28.36 -6.13
CA TYR A 13 15.23 29.58 -5.36
C TYR A 13 15.50 29.31 -3.86
N ILE A 14 14.76 28.36 -3.26
CA ILE A 14 14.98 27.98 -1.86
C ILE A 14 16.36 27.31 -1.68
N GLN A 15 16.84 26.60 -2.70
CA GLN A 15 18.17 25.98 -2.69
C GLN A 15 19.30 27.01 -2.74
N THR A 16 19.09 28.19 -3.33
CA THR A 16 20.09 29.28 -3.39
C THR A 16 20.16 30.13 -2.12
N LEU A 17 19.14 30.09 -1.25
CA LEU A 17 19.10 30.84 0.02
C LEU A 17 20.05 30.25 1.07
N SER A 18 20.62 31.13 1.90
CA SER A 18 21.45 30.78 3.06
C SER A 18 20.64 30.13 4.20
N GLU A 19 21.31 29.49 5.16
CA GLU A 19 20.63 28.86 6.31
C GLU A 19 19.82 29.86 7.15
N ALA A 20 20.32 31.09 7.32
CA ALA A 20 19.64 32.14 8.06
C ALA A 20 18.31 32.54 7.38
N GLU A 21 18.32 32.69 6.07
CA GLU A 21 17.13 33.02 5.28
C GLU A 21 16.11 31.88 5.29
N ARG A 22 16.59 30.62 5.19
CA ARG A 22 15.72 29.44 5.32
C ARG A 22 15.07 29.32 6.69
N SER A 23 15.75 29.78 7.74
CA SER A 23 15.18 29.82 9.10
C SER A 23 14.07 30.85 9.22
N LEU A 24 14.14 31.97 8.49
CA LEU A 24 13.08 32.99 8.46
C LEU A 24 11.83 32.51 7.71
N ILE A 25 11.98 31.62 6.73
CA ILE A 25 10.87 31.03 5.94
C ILE A 25 10.63 29.55 6.26
N SER A 26 10.82 29.14 7.52
CA SER A 26 10.74 27.75 7.97
C SER A 26 9.40 27.05 7.62
N GLU A 27 8.29 27.78 7.71
CA GLU A 27 6.95 27.35 7.28
C GLU A 27 6.92 26.98 5.79
N GLY A 28 7.45 27.85 4.92
CA GLY A 28 7.50 27.63 3.48
C GLY A 28 8.40 26.45 3.09
N VAL A 29 9.51 26.27 3.79
CA VAL A 29 10.39 25.11 3.62
C VAL A 29 9.69 23.82 4.03
N THR A 30 8.88 23.85 5.09
CA THR A 30 8.11 22.69 5.57
C THR A 30 7.02 22.30 4.58
N LEU A 31 6.29 23.28 4.03
CA LEU A 31 5.31 23.05 2.97
C LEU A 31 5.96 22.49 1.71
N LEU A 32 7.12 23.02 1.30
CA LEU A 32 7.86 22.48 0.14
C LEU A 32 8.24 21.02 0.36
N LYS A 33 8.75 20.67 1.55
CA LYS A 33 9.07 19.29 1.91
C LYS A 33 7.83 18.41 1.88
N LEU A 34 6.70 18.88 2.42
CA LEU A 34 5.45 18.13 2.41
C LEU A 34 5.00 17.85 0.97
N VAL A 35 4.97 18.87 0.10
CA VAL A 35 4.58 18.71 -1.31
C VAL A 35 5.51 17.75 -2.06
N LEU A 36 6.80 17.71 -1.73
CA LEU A 36 7.74 16.75 -2.31
C LEU A 36 7.51 15.30 -1.82
N VAL A 37 7.09 15.13 -0.57
CA VAL A 37 6.85 13.82 0.05
C VAL A 37 5.49 13.24 -0.34
N LEU A 38 4.48 14.10 -0.52
CA LEU A 38 3.10 13.70 -0.82
C LEU A 38 2.98 12.73 -2.02
N PRO A 39 3.63 12.94 -3.18
CA PRO A 39 3.57 11.99 -4.29
C PRO A 39 4.06 10.59 -3.89
N SER A 40 5.10 10.51 -3.06
CA SER A 40 5.66 9.24 -2.61
C SER A 40 4.72 8.52 -1.63
N THR A 41 4.16 9.24 -0.65
CA THR A 41 3.24 8.65 0.33
C THR A 41 1.91 8.29 -0.32
N ASN A 42 1.41 9.15 -1.21
CA ASN A 42 0.17 8.94 -1.93
C ASN A 42 0.30 7.76 -2.88
N ALA A 43 1.41 7.62 -3.62
CA ALA A 43 1.61 6.48 -4.52
C ALA A 43 1.52 5.12 -3.80
N VAL A 44 2.06 5.00 -2.58
CA VAL A 44 1.98 3.76 -1.78
C VAL A 44 0.55 3.50 -1.31
N SER A 45 -0.10 4.52 -0.75
CA SER A 45 -1.49 4.43 -0.30
C SER A 45 -2.45 4.13 -1.45
N GLU A 46 -2.31 4.83 -2.58
CA GLU A 46 -3.08 4.64 -3.80
C GLU A 46 -2.88 3.25 -4.37
N ARG A 47 -1.64 2.74 -4.45
CA ARG A 47 -1.37 1.35 -4.87
C ARG A 47 -2.15 0.36 -4.02
N SER A 48 -2.12 0.51 -2.69
CA SER A 48 -2.85 -0.37 -1.76
C SER A 48 -4.38 -0.25 -1.90
N CYS A 49 -4.89 0.98 -2.07
CA CYS A 49 -6.30 1.26 -2.25
C CYS A 49 -6.82 0.72 -3.60
N ILE A 50 -6.05 0.91 -4.68
CA ILE A 50 -6.35 0.38 -6.01
C ILE A 50 -6.37 -1.15 -5.99
N ALA A 51 -5.36 -1.79 -5.40
CA ALA A 51 -5.31 -3.24 -5.26
C ALA A 51 -6.48 -3.80 -4.41
N MET A 52 -7.02 -3.01 -3.48
CA MET A 52 -8.18 -3.39 -2.68
C MET A 52 -9.51 -3.24 -3.42
N ARG A 53 -9.62 -2.42 -4.48
CA ARG A 53 -10.87 -2.24 -5.25
C ARG A 53 -11.50 -3.55 -5.73
N PRO A 54 -10.77 -4.49 -6.38
CA PRO A 54 -11.34 -5.78 -6.77
C PRO A 54 -11.62 -6.72 -5.58
N LEU A 55 -10.92 -6.55 -4.45
CA LEU A 55 -11.11 -7.39 -3.26
C LEU A 55 -12.35 -6.99 -2.46
N LYS A 56 -12.61 -5.68 -2.38
CA LYS A 56 -13.73 -5.05 -1.66
C LYS A 56 -14.91 -4.79 -2.60
N THR A 57 -15.41 -5.83 -3.25
CA THR A 57 -16.68 -5.78 -3.98
C THR A 57 -17.87 -5.64 -3.03
N TYR A 58 -18.90 -4.91 -3.44
CA TYR A 58 -20.12 -4.59 -2.68
C TYR A 58 -20.73 -5.74 -1.83
N PRO A 59 -20.86 -6.99 -2.31
CA PRO A 59 -21.38 -8.10 -1.49
C PRO A 59 -20.42 -8.60 -0.39
N ARG A 60 -19.16 -8.14 -0.34
CA ARG A 60 -18.12 -8.57 0.62
C ARG A 60 -17.83 -7.56 1.73
N THR A 61 -18.69 -6.56 1.92
CA THR A 61 -18.48 -5.47 2.90
C THR A 61 -18.50 -5.93 4.36
N THR A 62 -19.01 -7.13 4.66
CA THR A 62 -19.00 -7.77 5.99
C THR A 62 -17.67 -8.44 6.37
N MET A 63 -16.66 -8.37 5.49
CA MET A 63 -15.35 -8.97 5.73
C MET A 63 -14.56 -8.24 6.83
N LYS A 64 -14.11 -8.97 7.87
CA LYS A 64 -13.24 -8.42 8.92
C LYS A 64 -11.93 -7.87 8.34
N GLN A 65 -11.43 -6.77 8.90
CA GLN A 65 -10.20 -6.11 8.47
C GLN A 65 -9.00 -7.06 8.41
N LYS A 66 -8.88 -7.99 9.38
CA LYS A 66 -7.81 -9.01 9.39
C LYS A 66 -7.82 -9.86 8.12
N ARG A 67 -8.98 -10.40 7.74
CA ARG A 67 -9.14 -11.23 6.54
C ARG A 67 -8.84 -10.41 5.28
N LEU A 68 -9.26 -9.14 5.25
CA LEU A 68 -9.03 -8.23 4.13
C LEU A 68 -7.54 -7.96 3.91
N ASN A 69 -6.80 -7.69 4.98
CA ASN A 69 -5.36 -7.48 4.92
C ASN A 69 -4.61 -8.73 4.41
N HIS A 70 -5.00 -9.92 4.87
CA HIS A 70 -4.40 -11.17 4.38
C HIS A 70 -4.66 -11.37 2.88
N LEU A 71 -5.89 -11.13 2.39
CA LEU A 71 -6.17 -11.21 0.96
C LEU A 71 -5.42 -10.16 0.14
N LEU A 72 -5.26 -8.94 0.67
CA LEU A 72 -4.50 -7.89 -0.01
C LEU A 72 -3.03 -8.29 -0.16
N LEU A 73 -2.44 -8.87 0.88
CA LEU A 73 -1.06 -9.35 0.86
C LEU A 73 -0.87 -10.45 -0.20
N LEU A 74 -1.78 -11.43 -0.26
CA LEU A 74 -1.78 -12.46 -1.31
C LEU A 74 -1.98 -11.85 -2.71
N HIS A 75 -2.83 -10.83 -2.84
CA HIS A 75 -3.10 -10.17 -4.12
C HIS A 75 -1.91 -9.35 -4.64
N VAL A 76 -1.17 -8.69 -3.76
CA VAL A 76 0.04 -7.92 -4.10
C VAL A 76 1.20 -8.86 -4.45
N HIS A 77 1.31 -9.99 -3.73
CA HIS A 77 2.36 -10.99 -3.93
C HIS A 77 1.83 -12.24 -4.66
N LYS A 78 1.07 -12.04 -5.74
CA LYS A 78 0.54 -13.14 -6.56
C LYS A 78 1.64 -14.00 -7.16
N ASP A 79 2.70 -13.39 -7.68
CA ASP A 79 3.82 -14.12 -8.27
C ASP A 79 4.46 -15.13 -7.30
N HIS A 80 4.43 -14.82 -5.99
CA HIS A 80 4.88 -15.74 -4.97
C HIS A 80 3.80 -16.76 -4.59
N THR A 81 2.54 -16.32 -4.52
CA THR A 81 1.36 -17.14 -4.20
C THR A 81 1.11 -18.24 -5.24
N ASP A 82 1.34 -17.95 -6.52
CA ASP A 82 1.13 -18.89 -7.63
C ASP A 82 2.13 -20.06 -7.61
N ASN A 83 3.25 -19.91 -6.88
CA ASN A 83 4.20 -21.01 -6.66
C ASN A 83 3.73 -22.00 -5.58
N PHE A 84 2.72 -21.66 -4.78
CA PHE A 84 2.20 -22.56 -3.75
C PHE A 84 1.09 -23.44 -4.30
N SER A 85 1.19 -24.75 -4.06
CA SER A 85 0.11 -25.67 -4.37
C SER A 85 -1.04 -25.48 -3.38
N CYS A 86 -2.24 -25.17 -3.90
CA CYS A 86 -3.45 -25.09 -3.07
C CYS A 86 -3.74 -26.42 -2.35
N VAL A 87 -3.34 -27.56 -2.95
CA VAL A 87 -3.50 -28.90 -2.37
C VAL A 87 -2.65 -29.06 -1.11
N GLU A 88 -1.39 -28.59 -1.14
CA GLU A 88 -0.50 -28.63 0.01
C GLU A 88 -1.02 -27.75 1.16
N VAL A 89 -1.50 -26.55 0.83
CA VAL A 89 -2.09 -25.64 1.83
C VAL A 89 -3.36 -26.24 2.43
N ALA A 90 -4.21 -26.89 1.63
CA ALA A 90 -5.42 -27.54 2.09
C ALA A 90 -5.11 -28.73 3.01
N ASN A 91 -4.15 -29.58 2.62
CA ASN A 91 -3.70 -30.71 3.43
C ASN A 91 -3.06 -30.25 4.75
N SER A 92 -2.26 -29.18 4.74
CA SER A 92 -1.72 -28.55 5.95
C SER A 92 -2.83 -27.98 6.84
N PHE A 93 -3.83 -27.31 6.27
CA PHE A 93 -4.97 -26.79 7.03
C PHE A 93 -5.75 -27.92 7.71
N VAL A 94 -5.95 -29.03 7.01
CA VAL A 94 -6.70 -30.18 7.53
C VAL A 94 -5.92 -30.95 8.58
N SER A 95 -4.62 -31.20 8.37
CA SER A 95 -3.78 -31.95 9.32
C SER A 95 -3.67 -31.27 10.69
N ASN A 96 -3.86 -29.94 10.75
CA ASN A 96 -3.85 -29.17 11.98
C ASN A 96 -5.07 -29.42 12.91
N SER A 97 -6.03 -30.27 12.56
CA SER A 97 -7.10 -30.70 13.48
C SER A 97 -7.66 -32.06 13.09
N GLU A 98 -7.73 -32.98 14.05
CA GLU A 98 -8.34 -34.30 13.85
C GLU A 98 -9.79 -34.23 13.36
N HIS A 99 -10.56 -33.26 13.87
CA HIS A 99 -11.92 -33.04 13.40
C HIS A 99 -11.96 -32.64 11.92
N ARG A 100 -11.07 -31.74 11.49
CA ARG A 100 -10.97 -31.35 10.08
C ARG A 100 -10.54 -32.52 9.20
N LEU A 101 -9.59 -33.33 9.68
CA LEU A 101 -9.12 -34.51 8.95
C LEU A 101 -10.23 -35.53 8.73
N SER A 102 -11.06 -35.77 9.76
CA SER A 102 -12.21 -36.65 9.64
C SER A 102 -13.29 -36.12 8.69
N VAL A 103 -13.52 -34.81 8.63
CA VAL A 103 -14.58 -34.20 7.81
C VAL A 103 -14.15 -33.99 6.36
N PHE A 104 -12.95 -33.46 6.14
CA PHE A 104 -12.49 -33.03 4.82
C PHE A 104 -11.60 -34.06 4.11
N GLY A 105 -11.03 -35.02 4.85
CA GLY A 105 -10.14 -36.04 4.28
C GLY A 105 -8.84 -35.46 3.72
N HIS A 106 -8.23 -36.18 2.78
CA HIS A 106 -6.99 -35.77 2.12
C HIS A 106 -7.29 -35.30 0.69
N PHE A 107 -6.71 -34.17 0.30
CA PHE A 107 -6.85 -33.61 -1.04
C PHE A 107 -5.73 -34.12 -1.97
N HIS A 108 -6.07 -34.43 -3.23
CA HIS A 108 -5.16 -34.90 -4.28
C HIS A 108 -4.96 -33.84 -5.36
#